data_AF-A0AAF0K946-F1
#
_entry.id   AF-A0AAF0K946-F1
#
_cell.length_a   1.000
_cell.length_b   1.000
_cell.length_c   1.000
_cell.angle_alpha   90.00
_cell.angle_beta   90.00
_cell.angle_gamma   90.00
#
_symmetry.space_group_name_H-M   'P 1'
#
loop_
_entity.id
_entity.type
_entity.pdbx_description
1 polymer ?
#
loop_
_entity_poly.entity_id
_entity_poly.type
_entity_poly.pdbx_seq_one_letter_code
_entity_poly.pdbx_strand_id
1 'polypeptide(L)'
;MKGIRQLADYLEISIGTVSRALNGKPDVNEETRRRVLEAAEKLGYVANQSGRSLRQGTTNVIGLMTGSDAQTVENSDNFFLGVTDGLQSVFSGHNLDLIVLPCPGEEDPDEYLKRMVARRMVDAMIISATRRIDKRVDFLKQTRLPFVALGRTASSDTHAWIDLDFEGVAKNAVDRLAAAGHRSIAVAAPDSDINLGYVFLEGYRRALEDNGIAYDSSLVIRAKSSEQGGYHAASEWLQMRPRPTAIVLIYELMAVGLYRRLAEVGLKPGRDLAVIGFRDGPRGQFLEPRLTSFRMSLHDLGVTVAQTLLSTMPAYAPFYPGQARHCVWPMLLVAGESDPAP
;
A
#
# COMPACT_ATOMS: atom_id res chain seq x y z
N MET A 1 -21.91 -31.56 -3.82
CA MET A 1 -21.46 -32.52 -4.86
C MET A 1 -20.05 -32.15 -5.31
N LYS A 2 -19.11 -33.08 -5.59
CA LYS A 2 -17.66 -32.77 -5.69
C LYS A 2 -17.08 -32.57 -7.11
N GLY A 3 -17.87 -32.70 -8.19
CA GLY A 3 -17.32 -32.51 -9.53
C GLY A 3 -18.36 -32.41 -10.64
N ILE A 4 -17.96 -31.78 -11.76
CA ILE A 4 -18.84 -31.53 -12.93
C ILE A 4 -19.40 -32.82 -13.54
N ARG A 5 -18.69 -33.94 -13.38
CA ARG A 5 -19.12 -35.26 -13.85
C ARG A 5 -20.41 -35.71 -13.15
N GLN A 6 -20.49 -35.55 -11.83
CA GLN A 6 -21.68 -35.93 -11.06
C GLN A 6 -22.91 -35.07 -11.43
N LEU A 7 -22.70 -33.79 -11.75
CA LEU A 7 -23.77 -32.91 -12.22
C LEU A 7 -24.24 -33.29 -13.63
N ALA A 8 -23.30 -33.69 -14.50
CA ALA A 8 -23.60 -34.20 -15.84
C ALA A 8 -24.40 -35.51 -15.78
N ASP A 9 -24.00 -36.43 -14.89
CA ASP A 9 -24.69 -37.70 -14.67
C ASP A 9 -26.12 -37.46 -14.12
N TYR A 10 -26.30 -36.53 -13.18
CA TYR A 10 -27.62 -36.17 -12.63
C TYR A 10 -28.58 -35.58 -13.68
N LEU A 11 -28.04 -34.82 -14.63
CA LEU A 11 -28.81 -34.16 -15.69
C LEU A 11 -28.97 -35.00 -16.95
N GLU A 12 -28.30 -36.17 -17.01
CA GLU A 12 -28.23 -37.04 -18.19
C GLU A 12 -27.75 -36.33 -19.46
N ILE A 13 -26.80 -35.41 -19.32
CA ILE A 13 -26.20 -34.66 -20.45
C ILE A 13 -24.68 -34.72 -20.41
N SER A 14 -24.02 -34.41 -21.54
CA SER A 14 -22.56 -34.44 -21.60
C SER A 14 -21.92 -33.40 -20.65
N ILE A 15 -20.75 -33.73 -20.09
CA ILE A 15 -19.92 -32.80 -19.30
C ILE A 15 -19.64 -31.51 -20.07
N GLY A 16 -19.47 -31.59 -21.40
CA GLY A 16 -19.26 -30.44 -22.27
C GLY A 16 -20.48 -29.51 -22.30
N THR A 17 -21.69 -30.07 -22.35
CA THR A 17 -22.95 -29.32 -22.33
C THR A 17 -23.18 -28.65 -20.98
N VAL A 18 -22.94 -29.36 -19.85
CA VAL A 18 -22.98 -28.76 -18.51
C VAL A 18 -21.98 -27.60 -18.40
N SER A 19 -20.75 -27.81 -18.86
CA SER A 19 -19.71 -26.78 -18.79
C SER A 19 -20.07 -25.54 -19.61
N ARG A 20 -20.65 -25.71 -20.81
CA ARG A 20 -21.06 -24.59 -21.67
C ARG A 20 -22.28 -23.85 -21.11
N ALA A 21 -23.24 -24.58 -20.55
CA ALA A 21 -24.40 -24.02 -19.88
C ALA A 21 -23.99 -23.14 -18.68
N LEU A 22 -23.12 -23.66 -17.80
CA LEU A 22 -22.59 -22.92 -16.65
C LEU A 22 -21.73 -21.70 -17.04
N ASN A 23 -21.11 -21.73 -18.22
CA ASN A 23 -20.29 -20.63 -18.74
C ASN A 23 -21.06 -19.68 -19.67
N GLY A 24 -22.40 -19.78 -19.74
CA GLY A 24 -23.24 -18.87 -20.52
C GLY A 24 -22.98 -18.89 -22.04
N LYS A 25 -22.50 -20.01 -22.59
CA LYS A 25 -22.20 -20.07 -24.04
C LYS A 25 -23.49 -20.09 -24.88
N PRO A 26 -23.52 -19.40 -26.04
CA PRO A 26 -24.73 -19.20 -26.85
C PRO A 26 -25.17 -20.45 -27.61
N ASP A 27 -24.33 -21.49 -27.68
CA ASP A 27 -24.61 -22.78 -28.32
C ASP A 27 -25.42 -23.75 -27.45
N VAL A 28 -25.83 -23.32 -26.24
CA VAL A 28 -26.74 -24.05 -25.36
C VAL A 28 -28.06 -23.32 -25.27
N ASN A 29 -29.17 -24.01 -25.59
CA ASN A 29 -30.50 -23.44 -25.52
C ASN A 29 -30.87 -23.02 -24.07
N GLU A 30 -31.75 -22.03 -23.95
CA GLU A 30 -32.12 -21.45 -22.64
C GLU A 30 -32.74 -22.48 -21.68
N GLU A 31 -33.50 -23.45 -22.22
CA GLU A 31 -34.12 -24.50 -21.41
C GLU A 31 -33.07 -25.40 -20.73
N THR A 32 -32.07 -25.85 -21.49
CA THR A 32 -30.97 -26.67 -20.96
C THR A 32 -30.11 -25.86 -20.00
N ARG A 33 -29.88 -24.58 -20.30
CA ARG A 33 -29.14 -23.69 -19.39
C ARG A 33 -29.84 -23.54 -18.05
N ARG A 34 -31.15 -23.26 -18.06
CA ARG A 34 -31.97 -23.17 -16.84
C ARG A 34 -31.90 -24.46 -16.03
N ARG A 35 -32.11 -25.62 -16.66
CA ARG A 35 -32.03 -26.94 -16.02
C ARG A 35 -30.67 -27.18 -15.34
N VAL A 36 -29.58 -26.78 -16.00
CA VAL A 36 -28.23 -26.93 -15.45
C VAL A 36 -28.00 -26.03 -14.24
N LEU A 37 -28.43 -24.77 -14.29
CA LEU A 37 -28.28 -23.81 -13.20
C LEU A 37 -29.11 -24.23 -11.97
N GLU A 38 -30.36 -24.63 -12.17
CA GLU A 38 -31.24 -25.12 -11.09
C GLU A 38 -30.68 -26.37 -10.41
N ALA A 39 -30.16 -27.33 -11.20
CA ALA A 39 -29.53 -28.52 -10.66
C ALA A 39 -28.22 -28.20 -9.92
N ALA A 40 -27.41 -27.28 -10.44
CA ALA A 40 -26.18 -26.85 -9.77
C ALA A 40 -26.48 -26.20 -8.41
N GLU A 41 -27.49 -25.32 -8.34
CA GLU A 41 -27.93 -24.68 -7.11
C GLU A 41 -28.48 -25.71 -6.10
N LYS A 42 -29.43 -26.56 -6.54
CA LYS A 42 -30.04 -27.60 -5.71
C LYS A 42 -29.03 -28.59 -5.12
N LEU A 43 -27.97 -28.89 -5.86
CA LEU A 43 -26.96 -29.88 -5.48
C LEU A 43 -25.71 -29.25 -4.82
N GLY A 44 -25.73 -27.92 -4.61
CA GLY A 44 -24.61 -27.16 -4.05
C GLY A 44 -23.33 -27.31 -4.88
N TYR A 45 -23.46 -27.44 -6.21
CA TYR A 45 -22.32 -27.52 -7.11
C TYR A 45 -21.82 -26.11 -7.45
N VAL A 46 -20.60 -25.81 -7.02
CA VAL A 46 -19.86 -24.63 -7.45
C VAL A 46 -18.78 -25.08 -8.42
N ALA A 47 -18.73 -24.45 -9.59
CA ALA A 47 -17.72 -24.77 -10.58
C ALA A 47 -16.31 -24.50 -10.03
N ASN A 48 -15.46 -25.53 -10.05
CA ASN A 48 -14.10 -25.44 -9.53
C ASN A 48 -13.29 -24.40 -10.32
N GLN A 49 -12.89 -23.31 -9.66
CA GLN A 49 -12.08 -22.24 -10.27
C GLN A 49 -10.76 -22.78 -10.81
N SER A 50 -10.06 -23.66 -10.08
CA SER A 50 -8.77 -24.22 -10.52
C SER A 50 -8.90 -24.96 -11.86
N GLY A 51 -9.97 -25.73 -12.05
CA GLY A 51 -10.25 -26.41 -13.33
C GLY A 51 -10.65 -25.47 -14.47
N ARG A 52 -11.22 -24.30 -14.16
CA ARG A 52 -11.51 -23.24 -15.14
C ARG A 52 -10.24 -22.50 -15.54
N SER A 53 -9.40 -22.12 -14.58
CA SER A 53 -8.14 -21.44 -14.84
C SER A 53 -7.16 -22.27 -15.66
N LEU A 54 -7.10 -23.58 -15.42
CA LEU A 54 -6.31 -24.51 -16.24
C LEU A 54 -6.77 -24.56 -17.72
N ARG A 55 -8.07 -24.35 -18.00
CA ARG A 55 -8.62 -24.35 -19.37
C ARG A 55 -8.57 -22.98 -20.04
N GLN A 56 -8.76 -21.90 -19.28
CA GLN A 56 -8.82 -20.53 -19.78
C GLN A 56 -7.44 -19.83 -19.77
N GLY A 57 -6.47 -20.36 -19.02
CA GLY A 57 -5.14 -19.76 -18.87
C GLY A 57 -5.10 -18.53 -17.97
N THR A 58 -6.20 -18.21 -17.27
CA THR A 58 -6.38 -17.01 -16.42
C THR A 58 -7.07 -17.39 -15.10
N THR A 59 -6.71 -16.77 -13.98
CA THR A 59 -7.37 -16.98 -12.67
C THR A 59 -8.49 -15.99 -12.41
N ASN A 60 -8.50 -14.86 -13.12
CA ASN A 60 -9.24 -13.63 -12.83
C ASN A 60 -8.97 -13.09 -11.42
N VAL A 61 -7.75 -13.31 -10.92
CA VAL A 61 -7.35 -12.89 -9.57
C VAL A 61 -6.13 -11.98 -9.66
N ILE A 62 -6.20 -10.86 -8.95
CA ILE A 62 -5.09 -9.94 -8.74
C ILE A 62 -4.56 -10.14 -7.32
N GLY A 63 -3.25 -10.32 -7.19
CA GLY A 63 -2.59 -10.38 -5.88
C GLY A 63 -2.16 -9.00 -5.41
N LEU A 64 -2.42 -8.65 -4.15
CA LEU A 64 -1.78 -7.54 -3.46
C LEU A 64 -0.83 -8.10 -2.41
N MET A 65 0.47 -8.07 -2.70
CA MET A 65 1.50 -8.44 -1.74
C MET A 65 1.78 -7.27 -0.80
N THR A 66 1.49 -7.50 0.48
CA THR A 66 1.86 -6.58 1.56
C THR A 66 2.98 -7.21 2.39
N GLY A 67 3.87 -6.37 2.92
CA GLY A 67 4.72 -6.81 4.02
C GLY A 67 3.83 -7.05 5.24
N SER A 68 3.92 -8.21 5.87
CA SER A 68 3.54 -8.34 7.28
C SER A 68 4.82 -8.13 8.07
N ASP A 69 5.14 -6.90 8.44
CA ASP A 69 5.69 -6.81 9.78
C ASP A 69 4.53 -7.18 10.73
N ALA A 70 4.81 -7.94 11.80
CA ALA A 70 3.78 -8.26 12.80
C ALA A 70 3.03 -7.00 13.30
N GLN A 71 3.65 -5.83 13.09
CA GLN A 71 3.20 -4.49 13.42
C GLN A 71 2.06 -3.99 12.49
N THR A 72 1.99 -4.34 11.20
CA THR A 72 0.89 -3.87 10.32
C THR A 72 -0.47 -4.40 10.77
N VAL A 73 -0.52 -5.64 11.27
CA VAL A 73 -1.75 -6.26 11.80
C VAL A 73 -2.04 -5.77 13.23
N GLU A 74 -1.02 -5.70 14.09
CA GLU A 74 -1.17 -5.20 15.47
C GLU A 74 -1.60 -3.73 15.53
N ASN A 75 -1.14 -2.91 14.59
CA ASN A 75 -1.34 -1.47 14.66
C ASN A 75 -2.61 -0.98 13.95
N SER A 76 -3.44 -1.86 13.37
CA SER A 76 -4.72 -1.53 12.71
C SER A 76 -4.60 -0.33 11.74
N ASP A 77 -3.52 -0.28 10.95
CA ASP A 77 -3.34 0.81 9.97
C ASP A 77 -4.39 0.68 8.86
N ASN A 78 -5.20 1.73 8.70
CA ASN A 78 -6.27 1.78 7.71
C ASN A 78 -5.78 2.13 6.30
N PHE A 79 -4.47 2.36 6.11
CA PHE A 79 -3.89 2.67 4.80
C PHE A 79 -4.30 1.64 3.74
N PHE A 80 -3.98 0.36 3.96
CA PHE A 80 -4.28 -0.67 2.98
C PHE A 80 -5.77 -0.94 2.86
N LEU A 81 -6.56 -0.77 3.93
CA LEU A 81 -8.02 -0.91 3.85
C LEU A 81 -8.63 0.09 2.87
N GLY A 82 -8.26 1.37 2.99
CA GLY A 82 -8.71 2.42 2.05
C GLY A 82 -8.24 2.19 0.62
N VAL A 83 -7.00 1.72 0.44
CA VAL A 83 -6.47 1.36 -0.89
C VAL A 83 -7.21 0.16 -1.49
N THR A 84 -7.49 -0.88 -0.70
CA THR A 84 -8.21 -2.08 -1.18
C THR A 84 -9.63 -1.77 -1.61
N ASP A 85 -10.31 -0.84 -0.95
CA ASP A 85 -11.64 -0.36 -1.37
C ASP A 85 -11.59 0.29 -2.77
N GLY A 86 -10.60 1.17 -3.00
CA GLY A 86 -10.36 1.76 -4.32
C GLY A 86 -10.01 0.73 -5.39
N LEU A 87 -9.15 -0.24 -5.07
CA LEU A 87 -8.78 -1.34 -5.97
C LEU A 87 -10.01 -2.16 -6.38
N GLN A 88 -10.82 -2.58 -5.39
CA GLN A 88 -11.99 -3.43 -5.62
C GLN A 88 -13.07 -2.73 -6.44
N SER A 89 -13.22 -1.41 -6.29
CA SER A 89 -14.18 -0.63 -7.09
C SER A 89 -13.88 -0.70 -8.60
N VAL A 90 -12.61 -0.81 -8.99
CA VAL A 90 -12.19 -0.96 -10.39
C VAL A 90 -12.23 -2.43 -10.83
N PHE A 91 -11.71 -3.35 -10.00
CA PHE A 91 -11.61 -4.76 -10.35
C PHE A 91 -12.98 -5.45 -10.50
N SER A 92 -13.96 -5.07 -9.67
CA SER A 92 -15.33 -5.59 -9.78
C SER A 92 -15.97 -5.33 -11.15
N GLY A 93 -15.68 -4.18 -11.78
CA GLY A 93 -16.14 -3.86 -13.13
C GLY A 93 -15.58 -4.77 -14.24
N HIS A 94 -14.50 -5.49 -13.95
CA HIS A 94 -13.84 -6.43 -14.86
C HIS A 94 -13.99 -7.89 -14.44
N ASN A 95 -14.84 -8.19 -13.45
CA ASN A 95 -14.98 -9.51 -12.83
C ASN A 95 -13.63 -10.09 -12.33
N LEU A 96 -12.78 -9.21 -11.80
CA LEU A 96 -11.51 -9.57 -11.18
C LEU A 96 -11.68 -9.59 -9.65
N ASP A 97 -11.16 -10.63 -9.02
CA ASP A 97 -11.09 -10.75 -7.56
C ASP A 97 -9.74 -10.22 -7.05
N LEU A 98 -9.75 -9.56 -5.89
CA LEU A 98 -8.54 -9.16 -5.18
C LEU A 98 -8.22 -10.15 -4.06
N ILE A 99 -6.99 -10.68 -4.02
CA ILE A 99 -6.48 -11.41 -2.86
C ILE A 99 -5.33 -10.64 -2.21
N VAL A 100 -5.41 -10.47 -0.89
CA VAL A 100 -4.31 -9.89 -0.10
C VAL A 100 -3.37 -11.02 0.30
N LEU A 101 -2.09 -10.85 -0.01
CA LEU A 101 -1.01 -11.80 0.21
C LEU A 101 -0.02 -11.21 1.21
N PRO A 102 -0.33 -11.25 2.53
CA PRO A 102 0.57 -10.77 3.55
C PRO A 102 1.79 -11.70 3.64
N CYS A 103 2.98 -11.13 3.43
CA CYS A 103 4.25 -11.83 3.59
C CYS A 103 4.62 -11.90 5.09
N PRO A 104 4.72 -13.09 5.71
CA PRO A 104 5.14 -13.23 7.10
C PRO A 104 6.46 -12.51 7.38
N GLY A 105 6.60 -11.87 8.55
CA GLY A 105 7.76 -11.03 8.86
C GLY A 105 9.09 -11.79 8.97
N GLU A 106 9.04 -13.09 9.26
CA GLU A 106 10.22 -13.96 9.29
C GLU A 106 10.56 -14.57 7.92
N GLU A 107 9.69 -14.39 6.93
CA GLU A 107 9.91 -14.90 5.58
C GLU A 107 10.53 -13.82 4.69
N ASP A 108 11.52 -14.20 3.87
CA ASP A 108 12.07 -13.32 2.84
C ASP A 108 10.97 -12.96 1.82
N PRO A 109 10.65 -11.66 1.64
CA PRO A 109 9.69 -11.21 0.64
C PRO A 109 9.99 -11.71 -0.79
N ASP A 110 11.27 -11.90 -1.13
CA ASP A 110 11.69 -12.39 -2.45
C ASP A 110 11.26 -13.84 -2.66
N GLU A 111 11.48 -14.71 -1.66
CA GLU A 111 11.09 -16.12 -1.71
C GLU A 111 9.57 -16.31 -1.60
N TYR A 112 8.93 -15.51 -0.76
CA TYR A 112 7.46 -15.49 -0.66
C TYR A 112 6.83 -15.20 -2.02
N LEU A 113 7.29 -14.15 -2.70
CA LEU A 113 6.78 -13.76 -4.01
C LEU A 113 7.01 -14.87 -5.05
N LYS A 114 8.22 -15.43 -5.12
CA LYS A 114 8.55 -16.55 -6.02
C LYS A 114 7.59 -17.71 -5.84
N ARG A 115 7.31 -18.08 -4.59
CA ARG A 115 6.36 -19.15 -4.26
C ARG A 115 4.94 -18.83 -4.70
N MET A 116 4.47 -17.59 -4.53
CA MET A 116 3.13 -17.18 -4.97
C MET A 116 3.00 -17.22 -6.49
N VAL A 117 4.00 -16.72 -7.22
CA VAL A 117 4.04 -16.76 -8.69
C VAL A 117 4.13 -18.20 -9.21
N ALA A 118 4.95 -19.05 -8.59
CA ALA A 118 5.08 -20.46 -8.96
C ALA A 118 3.76 -21.25 -8.82
N ARG A 119 2.91 -20.88 -7.85
CA ARG A 119 1.58 -21.48 -7.66
C ARG A 119 0.55 -21.03 -8.70
N ARG A 120 0.86 -20.03 -9.52
CA ARG A 120 -0.04 -19.45 -10.55
C ARG A 120 -1.44 -19.12 -10.01
N MET A 121 -1.48 -18.51 -8.82
CA MET A 121 -2.76 -18.15 -8.16
C MET A 121 -3.33 -16.83 -8.68
N VAL A 122 -2.51 -16.00 -9.34
CA VAL A 122 -2.88 -14.65 -9.76
C VAL A 122 -2.42 -14.39 -11.19
N ASP A 123 -3.15 -13.55 -11.90
CA ASP A 123 -2.82 -13.09 -13.25
C ASP A 123 -1.94 -11.84 -13.26
N ALA A 124 -1.94 -11.10 -12.15
CA ALA A 124 -1.09 -9.93 -11.96
C ALA A 124 -0.82 -9.68 -10.47
N MET A 125 0.19 -8.86 -10.19
CA MET A 125 0.63 -8.56 -8.83
C MET A 125 0.70 -7.05 -8.56
N ILE A 126 0.27 -6.62 -7.39
CA ILE A 126 0.60 -5.32 -6.80
C ILE A 126 1.61 -5.60 -5.70
N ILE A 127 2.79 -4.97 -5.78
CA ILE A 127 3.80 -5.07 -4.71
C ILE A 127 3.89 -3.74 -3.97
N SER A 128 4.15 -3.80 -2.67
CA SER A 128 4.35 -2.63 -1.81
C SER A 128 5.66 -2.75 -1.02
N ALA A 129 5.98 -1.72 -0.22
CA ALA A 129 7.21 -1.63 0.56
C ALA A 129 8.44 -1.87 -0.32
N THR A 130 8.55 -1.12 -1.42
CA THR A 130 9.65 -1.26 -2.38
C THR A 130 11.00 -0.95 -1.74
N ARG A 131 12.02 -1.69 -2.14
CA ARG A 131 13.42 -1.40 -1.79
C ARG A 131 14.06 -0.56 -2.89
N ARG A 132 15.14 0.17 -2.56
CA ARG A 132 15.89 0.95 -3.56
C ARG A 132 16.38 0.06 -4.71
N ILE A 133 16.93 -1.10 -4.35
CA ILE A 133 17.24 -2.19 -5.28
C ILE A 133 16.30 -3.35 -4.92
N ASP A 134 15.27 -3.56 -5.74
CA ASP A 134 14.20 -4.52 -5.42
C ASP A 134 14.23 -5.73 -6.37
N LYS A 135 14.69 -6.87 -5.86
CA LYS A 135 14.78 -8.12 -6.63
C LYS A 135 13.41 -8.64 -7.09
N ARG A 136 12.33 -8.24 -6.41
CA ARG A 136 10.95 -8.60 -6.79
C ARG A 136 10.57 -8.04 -8.16
N VAL A 137 11.00 -6.82 -8.46
CA VAL A 137 10.76 -6.16 -9.75
C VAL A 137 11.43 -6.94 -10.87
N ASP A 138 12.70 -7.31 -10.70
CA ASP A 138 13.44 -8.07 -11.70
C ASP A 138 12.82 -9.45 -11.93
N PHE A 139 12.43 -10.14 -10.85
CA PHE A 139 11.76 -11.44 -10.92
C PHE A 139 10.41 -11.38 -11.65
N LEU A 140 9.57 -10.38 -11.36
CA LEU A 140 8.27 -10.21 -12.03
C LEU A 140 8.44 -9.91 -13.52
N LYS A 141 9.45 -9.11 -13.89
CA LYS A 141 9.80 -8.85 -15.30
C LYS A 141 10.28 -10.11 -16.01
N GLN A 142 11.15 -10.90 -15.37
CA GLN A 142 11.65 -12.16 -15.94
C GLN A 142 10.52 -13.18 -16.17
N THR A 143 9.57 -13.27 -15.24
CA THR A 143 8.41 -14.16 -15.36
C THR A 143 7.32 -13.61 -16.27
N ARG A 144 7.43 -12.35 -16.71
CA ARG A 144 6.45 -11.61 -17.51
C ARG A 144 5.07 -11.53 -16.85
N LEU A 145 5.01 -11.66 -15.52
CA LEU A 145 3.77 -11.44 -14.78
C LEU A 145 3.49 -9.94 -14.74
N PRO A 146 2.34 -9.45 -15.25
CA PRO A 146 1.97 -8.05 -15.15
C PRO A 146 1.96 -7.59 -13.69
N PHE A 147 2.48 -6.39 -13.43
CA PHE A 147 2.52 -5.86 -12.08
C PHE A 147 2.60 -4.33 -12.05
N VAL A 148 2.24 -3.77 -10.89
CA VAL A 148 2.47 -2.37 -10.53
C VAL A 148 3.08 -2.32 -9.13
N ALA A 149 3.99 -1.40 -8.90
CA ALA A 149 4.53 -1.13 -7.57
C ALA A 149 3.80 0.04 -6.90
N LEU A 150 3.40 -0.13 -5.64
CA LEU A 150 3.05 0.95 -4.74
C LEU A 150 4.33 1.38 -4.00
N GLY A 151 5.04 2.33 -4.60
CA GLY A 151 6.39 2.75 -4.25
C GLY A 151 7.34 2.73 -5.43
N ARG A 152 8.34 3.63 -5.43
CA ARG A 152 9.43 3.65 -6.44
C ARG A 152 10.61 2.77 -6.05
N THR A 153 11.44 2.43 -7.04
CA THR A 153 12.80 1.89 -6.88
C THR A 153 13.81 2.80 -7.57
N ALA A 154 15.12 2.52 -7.47
CA ALA A 154 16.13 3.23 -8.25
C ALA A 154 16.04 2.97 -9.77
N SER A 155 15.35 1.91 -10.19
CA SER A 155 15.12 1.52 -11.59
C SER A 155 13.65 1.73 -12.00
N SER A 156 13.07 2.81 -11.51
CA SER A 156 11.65 3.17 -11.64
C SER A 156 11.16 3.27 -13.08
N ASP A 157 12.03 3.59 -14.05
CA ASP A 157 11.62 3.74 -15.46
C ASP A 157 11.31 2.41 -16.17
N THR A 158 11.52 1.28 -15.48
CA THR A 158 11.46 -0.04 -16.11
C THR A 158 10.19 -0.84 -15.79
N HIS A 159 9.28 -0.27 -14.99
CA HIS A 159 8.02 -0.89 -14.58
C HIS A 159 7.02 0.18 -14.15
N ALA A 160 5.72 -0.15 -14.11
CA ALA A 160 4.72 0.80 -13.64
C ALA A 160 4.78 0.93 -12.11
N TRP A 161 4.62 2.16 -11.62
CA TRP A 161 4.57 2.47 -10.20
C TRP A 161 3.69 3.67 -9.90
N ILE A 162 3.06 3.63 -8.73
CA ILE A 162 2.41 4.77 -8.08
C ILE A 162 3.10 4.94 -6.75
N ASP A 163 3.55 6.13 -6.40
CA ASP A 163 4.23 6.40 -5.13
C ASP A 163 3.65 7.63 -4.48
N LEU A 164 3.82 7.79 -3.17
CA LEU A 164 3.36 9.00 -2.48
C LEU A 164 4.39 10.12 -2.65
N ASP A 165 3.93 11.37 -2.56
CA ASP A 165 4.78 12.56 -2.67
C ASP A 165 5.63 12.80 -1.40
N PHE A 166 6.53 11.88 -1.09
CA PHE A 166 7.42 11.98 0.08
C PHE A 166 8.37 13.18 0.00
N GLU A 167 8.85 13.52 -1.19
CA GLU A 167 9.65 14.72 -1.43
C GLU A 167 8.84 15.99 -1.12
N GLY A 168 7.60 16.06 -1.60
CA GLY A 168 6.69 17.16 -1.30
C GLY A 168 6.35 17.24 0.19
N VAL A 169 6.09 16.12 0.86
CA VAL A 169 5.86 16.08 2.32
C VAL A 169 7.08 16.63 3.07
N ALA A 170 8.28 16.14 2.76
CA ALA A 170 9.51 16.59 3.42
C ALA A 170 9.74 18.09 3.19
N LYS A 171 9.56 18.56 1.95
CA LYS A 171 9.69 19.98 1.59
C LYS A 171 8.70 20.85 2.37
N ASN A 172 7.41 20.55 2.28
CA ASN A 172 6.36 21.32 2.96
C ASN A 172 6.55 21.34 4.48
N ALA A 173 6.96 20.22 5.09
CA ALA A 173 7.21 20.15 6.53
C ALA A 173 8.39 21.02 6.96
N VAL A 174 9.53 20.91 6.27
CA VAL A 174 10.73 21.70 6.61
C VAL A 174 10.52 23.18 6.32
N ASP A 175 9.96 23.55 5.15
CA ASP A 175 9.67 24.95 4.80
C ASP A 175 8.79 25.60 5.86
N ARG A 176 7.75 24.90 6.32
CA ARG A 176 6.83 25.37 7.36
C ARG A 176 7.53 25.61 8.69
N LEU A 177 8.34 24.65 9.14
CA LEU A 177 9.10 24.77 10.39
C LEU A 177 10.18 25.86 10.31
N ALA A 178 10.88 25.96 9.17
CA ALA A 178 11.89 26.97 8.94
C ALA A 178 11.28 28.39 8.90
N ALA A 179 10.14 28.56 8.24
CA ALA A 179 9.37 29.80 8.21
C ALA A 179 8.85 30.20 9.60
N ALA A 180 8.54 29.22 10.45
CA ALA A 180 8.18 29.44 11.85
C ALA A 180 9.39 29.80 12.73
N GLY A 181 10.64 29.64 12.25
CA GLY A 181 11.86 30.04 12.96
C GLY A 181 12.70 28.87 13.47
N HIS A 182 12.27 27.62 13.28
CA HIS A 182 13.06 26.46 13.68
C HIS A 182 14.32 26.32 12.83
N ARG A 183 15.44 25.98 13.48
CA ARG A 183 16.76 25.76 12.82
C ARG A 183 17.38 24.42 13.17
N SER A 184 16.89 23.75 14.21
CA SER A 184 17.26 22.39 14.56
C SER A 184 16.00 21.54 14.52
N ILE A 185 15.87 20.75 13.44
CA ILE A 185 14.70 19.96 13.10
C ILE A 185 15.16 18.51 13.10
N ALA A 186 14.51 17.64 13.86
CA ALA A 186 14.74 16.21 13.80
C ALA A 186 13.81 15.56 12.77
N VAL A 187 14.19 14.37 12.32
CA VAL A 187 13.34 13.53 11.49
C VAL A 187 13.38 12.10 12.02
N ALA A 188 12.21 11.50 12.20
CA ALA A 188 12.11 10.09 12.51
C ALA A 188 11.99 9.30 11.20
N ALA A 189 13.03 8.57 10.83
CA ALA A 189 13.17 7.85 9.57
C ALA A 189 12.99 6.33 9.76
N PRO A 190 12.69 5.55 8.71
CA PRO A 190 12.52 4.11 8.87
C PRO A 190 13.84 3.49 9.29
N ASP A 191 13.78 2.47 10.14
CA ASP A 191 14.90 1.64 10.54
C ASP A 191 15.24 0.54 9.50
N SER A 192 14.42 0.40 8.47
CA SER A 192 14.59 -0.55 7.36
C SER A 192 15.05 0.11 6.05
N ASP A 193 15.53 -0.70 5.12
CA ASP A 193 16.03 -0.30 3.79
C ASP A 193 14.93 -0.04 2.75
N ILE A 194 13.72 0.28 3.18
CA ILE A 194 12.64 0.62 2.25
C ILE A 194 12.96 1.95 1.54
N ASN A 195 12.60 2.03 0.26
CA ASN A 195 12.99 3.16 -0.60
C ASN A 195 12.36 4.48 -0.13
N LEU A 196 11.17 4.44 0.48
CA LEU A 196 10.52 5.58 1.12
C LEU A 196 11.47 6.36 2.02
N GLY A 197 12.23 5.65 2.88
CA GLY A 197 13.16 6.29 3.82
C GLY A 197 14.27 7.05 3.10
N TYR A 198 14.76 6.51 1.98
CA TYR A 198 15.78 7.18 1.16
C TYR A 198 15.21 8.42 0.47
N VAL A 199 14.05 8.29 -0.18
CA VAL A 199 13.37 9.39 -0.89
C VAL A 199 13.04 10.53 0.08
N PHE A 200 12.45 10.21 1.23
CA PHE A 200 12.09 11.21 2.24
C PHE A 200 13.32 11.92 2.80
N LEU A 201 14.37 11.18 3.18
CA LEU A 201 15.58 11.78 3.77
C LEU A 201 16.33 12.68 2.78
N GLU A 202 16.35 12.33 1.50
CA GLU A 202 16.92 13.19 0.47
C GLU A 202 16.07 14.45 0.25
N GLY A 203 14.74 14.32 0.26
CA GLY A 203 13.83 15.48 0.24
C GLY A 203 14.01 16.40 1.45
N TYR A 204 14.14 15.81 2.64
CA TYR A 204 14.41 16.52 3.90
C TYR A 204 15.75 17.28 3.83
N ARG A 205 16.82 16.62 3.37
CA ARG A 205 18.14 17.24 3.21
C ARG A 205 18.10 18.44 2.27
N ARG A 206 17.43 18.31 1.12
CA ARG A 206 17.26 19.40 0.15
C ARG A 206 16.45 20.55 0.73
N ALA A 207 15.35 20.24 1.41
CA ALA A 207 14.51 21.27 2.01
C ALA A 207 15.23 22.05 3.12
N LEU A 208 16.11 21.40 3.90
CA LEU A 208 16.97 22.10 4.85
C LEU A 208 17.93 23.06 4.12
N GLU A 209 18.59 22.57 3.07
CA GLU A 209 19.52 23.35 2.24
C GLU A 209 18.84 24.57 1.61
N ASP A 210 17.64 24.40 1.05
CA ASP A 210 16.82 25.47 0.46
C ASP A 210 16.45 26.57 1.49
N ASN A 211 16.38 26.21 2.78
CA ASN A 211 16.11 27.13 3.89
C ASN A 211 17.39 27.61 4.62
N GLY A 212 18.57 27.30 4.10
CA GLY A 212 19.86 27.68 4.70
C GLY A 212 20.14 27.01 6.04
N ILE A 213 19.55 25.83 6.29
CA ILE A 213 19.77 25.03 7.49
C ILE A 213 20.76 23.91 7.17
N ALA A 214 21.83 23.78 7.95
CA ALA A 214 22.81 22.71 7.75
C ALA A 214 22.21 21.34 8.12
N TYR A 215 22.44 20.35 7.26
CA TYR A 215 22.09 18.97 7.56
C TYR A 215 22.99 18.42 8.67
N ASP A 216 22.37 17.85 9.70
CA ASP A 216 23.05 17.15 10.79
C ASP A 216 22.50 15.72 10.89
N SER A 217 23.36 14.74 10.63
CA SER A 217 22.98 13.33 10.69
C SER A 217 22.58 12.86 12.10
N SER A 218 23.00 13.56 13.16
CA SER A 218 22.60 13.24 14.53
C SER A 218 21.12 13.53 14.81
N LEU A 219 20.47 14.33 13.95
CA LEU A 219 19.05 14.65 14.03
C LEU A 219 18.15 13.62 13.31
N VAL A 220 18.74 12.58 12.72
CA VAL A 220 18.00 11.48 12.08
C VAL A 220 17.82 10.34 13.08
N ILE A 221 16.59 10.14 13.54
CA ILE A 221 16.24 9.08 14.48
C ILE A 221 15.68 7.89 13.70
N ARG A 222 16.33 6.73 13.78
CA ARG A 222 15.86 5.51 13.12
C ARG A 222 14.84 4.81 14.01
N ALA A 223 13.62 4.62 13.49
CA ALA A 223 12.54 4.04 14.25
C ALA A 223 11.59 3.21 13.39
N LYS A 224 10.88 2.29 14.04
CA LYS A 224 9.84 1.46 13.45
C LYS A 224 8.61 2.29 13.10
N SER A 225 7.84 1.83 12.11
CA SER A 225 6.55 2.36 11.70
C SER A 225 5.42 1.99 12.67
N SER A 226 5.55 2.33 13.95
CA SER A 226 4.58 1.97 15.00
C SER A 226 4.50 2.98 16.13
N GLU A 227 3.50 2.82 17.00
CA GLU A 227 3.41 3.56 18.27
C GLU A 227 4.69 3.38 19.09
N GLN A 228 5.22 2.16 19.18
CA GLN A 228 6.47 1.93 19.91
C GLN A 228 7.67 2.63 19.26
N GLY A 229 7.70 2.71 17.92
CA GLY A 229 8.69 3.48 17.18
C GLY A 229 8.61 4.98 17.48
N GLY A 230 7.40 5.54 17.57
CA GLY A 230 7.17 6.92 18.00
C GLY A 230 7.62 7.21 19.43
N TYR A 231 7.32 6.29 20.35
CA TYR A 231 7.76 6.36 21.74
C TYR A 231 9.29 6.34 21.87
N HIS A 232 9.93 5.46 21.09
CA HIS A 232 11.39 5.41 21.00
C HIS A 232 11.95 6.72 20.44
N ALA A 233 11.37 7.25 19.36
CA ALA A 233 11.84 8.49 18.76
C ALA A 233 11.80 9.68 19.74
N ALA A 234 10.74 9.79 20.54
CA ALA A 234 10.65 10.79 21.60
C ALA A 234 11.69 10.56 22.71
N SER A 235 12.00 9.30 23.02
CA SER A 235 13.01 8.96 24.02
C SER A 235 14.43 9.32 23.57
N GLU A 236 14.77 9.06 22.31
CA GLU A 236 16.03 9.50 21.70
C GLU A 236 16.13 11.02 21.66
N TRP A 237 15.06 11.69 21.22
CA TRP A 237 14.98 13.16 21.21
C TRP A 237 15.25 13.78 22.59
N LEU A 238 14.71 13.18 23.68
CA LEU A 238 14.93 13.66 25.04
C LEU A 238 16.41 13.64 25.48
N GLN A 239 17.20 12.73 24.91
CA GLN A 239 18.63 12.54 25.19
C GLN A 239 19.52 13.48 24.37
N MET A 240 19.04 14.02 23.25
CA MET A 240 19.82 14.94 22.40
C MET A 240 20.24 16.22 23.13
N ARG A 241 21.43 16.73 22.80
CA ARG A 241 22.02 17.96 23.37
C ARG A 241 22.85 18.70 22.29
N PRO A 242 22.49 19.95 21.91
CA PRO A 242 21.24 20.64 22.25
C PRO A 242 20.03 19.88 21.70
N ARG A 243 18.85 20.05 22.33
CA ARG A 243 17.63 19.41 21.82
C ARG A 243 17.14 20.14 20.58
N PRO A 244 16.75 19.43 19.50
CA PRO A 244 16.10 20.07 18.37
C PRO A 244 14.71 20.55 18.78
N THR A 245 14.27 21.65 18.18
CA THR A 245 13.02 22.34 18.52
C THR A 245 11.81 21.80 17.77
N ALA A 246 12.05 21.01 16.73
CA ALA A 246 11.00 20.41 15.91
C ALA A 246 11.35 18.97 15.54
N ILE A 247 10.33 18.16 15.22
CA ILE A 247 10.48 16.82 14.69
C ILE A 247 9.45 16.54 13.58
N VAL A 248 9.90 15.91 12.50
CA VAL A 248 9.03 15.41 11.44
C VAL A 248 8.92 13.89 11.56
N LEU A 249 7.68 13.38 11.59
CA LEU A 249 7.37 11.95 11.64
C LEU A 249 6.83 11.50 10.28
N ILE A 250 7.34 10.38 9.79
CA ILE A 250 7.03 9.89 8.44
C ILE A 250 6.04 8.71 8.41
N TYR A 251 5.53 8.33 9.58
CA TYR A 251 4.44 7.37 9.72
C TYR A 251 3.40 7.89 10.70
N GLU A 252 2.14 7.59 10.43
CA GLU A 252 1.00 8.06 11.21
C GLU A 252 1.05 7.60 12.67
N LEU A 253 1.37 6.33 12.89
CA LEU A 253 1.33 5.69 14.21
C LEU A 253 2.37 6.23 15.18
N MET A 254 3.48 6.75 14.66
CA MET A 254 4.55 7.30 15.47
C MET A 254 4.08 8.51 16.28
N ALA A 255 3.11 9.28 15.77
CA ALA A 255 2.60 10.44 16.48
C ALA A 255 1.97 10.04 17.82
N VAL A 256 1.20 8.95 17.86
CA VAL A 256 0.54 8.46 19.08
C VAL A 256 1.58 8.10 20.15
N GLY A 257 2.61 7.36 19.77
CA GLY A 257 3.69 6.98 20.68
C GLY A 257 4.53 8.16 21.17
N LEU A 258 4.85 9.09 20.26
CA LEU A 258 5.60 10.30 20.58
C LEU A 258 4.82 11.16 21.58
N TYR A 259 3.53 11.40 21.33
CA TYR A 259 2.66 12.16 22.23
C TYR A 259 2.59 11.54 23.62
N ARG A 260 2.42 10.21 23.69
CA ARG A 260 2.43 9.48 24.96
C ARG A 260 3.72 9.70 25.72
N ARG A 261 4.88 9.54 25.07
CA ARG A 261 6.18 9.68 25.74
C ARG A 261 6.40 11.09 26.26
N LEU A 262 6.05 12.12 25.47
CA LEU A 262 6.17 13.51 25.89
C LEU A 262 5.28 13.81 27.10
N ALA A 263 4.03 13.33 27.09
CA ALA A 263 3.10 13.49 28.21
C ALA A 263 3.63 12.87 29.51
N GLU A 264 4.25 11.68 29.45
CA GLU A 264 4.85 11.01 30.62
C GLU A 264 5.95 11.82 31.30
N VAL A 265 6.62 12.73 30.57
CA VAL A 265 7.67 13.61 31.11
C VAL A 265 7.21 15.06 31.25
N GLY A 266 5.91 15.31 31.17
CA GLY A 266 5.31 16.64 31.35
C GLY A 266 5.52 17.63 30.20
N LEU A 267 5.93 17.13 29.02
CA LEU A 267 6.11 17.93 27.81
C LEU A 267 4.88 17.84 26.90
N LYS A 268 4.59 18.93 26.18
CA LYS A 268 3.45 19.06 25.28
C LYS A 268 3.94 19.35 23.85
N PRO A 269 3.50 18.58 22.83
CA PRO A 269 3.67 18.94 21.43
C PRO A 269 3.18 20.36 21.16
N GLY A 270 3.82 21.05 20.22
CA GLY A 270 3.57 22.45 19.87
C GLY A 270 4.06 23.48 20.89
N ARG A 271 4.18 23.13 22.17
CA ARG A 271 4.80 24.02 23.18
C ARG A 271 6.29 23.74 23.37
N ASP A 272 6.62 22.47 23.64
CA ASP A 272 7.98 22.08 24.00
C ASP A 272 8.74 21.42 22.84
N LEU A 273 8.01 20.95 21.82
CA LEU A 273 8.52 20.35 20.59
C LEU A 273 7.49 20.56 19.48
N ALA A 274 7.86 21.24 18.40
CA ALA A 274 7.01 21.29 17.20
C ALA A 274 7.00 19.91 16.52
N VAL A 275 5.83 19.42 16.15
CA VAL A 275 5.63 18.08 15.57
C VAL A 275 4.82 18.19 14.29
N ILE A 276 5.37 17.69 13.19
CA ILE A 276 4.62 17.45 11.95
C ILE A 276 4.58 15.94 11.70
N GLY A 277 3.38 15.40 11.53
CA GLY A 277 3.14 13.99 11.25
C GLY A 277 2.91 13.70 9.76
N PHE A 278 2.78 12.40 9.47
CA PHE A 278 2.64 11.94 8.09
C PHE A 278 1.22 12.05 7.53
N ARG A 279 0.21 11.54 8.24
CA ARG A 279 -1.15 11.40 7.70
C ARG A 279 -2.24 11.88 8.65
N ASP A 280 -3.18 12.67 8.15
CA ASP A 280 -4.44 13.07 8.81
C ASP A 280 -5.41 11.88 8.79
N GLY A 281 -5.23 10.96 9.74
CA GLY A 281 -6.11 9.82 9.95
C GLY A 281 -6.99 9.97 11.20
N PRO A 282 -7.95 9.05 11.42
CA PRO A 282 -8.90 9.13 12.52
C PRO A 282 -8.23 9.29 13.89
N ARG A 283 -7.06 8.66 14.12
CA ARG A 283 -6.33 8.75 15.39
C ARG A 283 -5.75 10.13 15.65
N GLY A 284 -5.28 10.82 14.60
CA GLY A 284 -4.71 12.15 14.71
C GLY A 284 -5.70 13.20 15.22
N GLN A 285 -7.01 12.97 15.01
CA GLN A 285 -8.09 13.85 15.49
C GLN A 285 -8.30 13.79 17.00
N PHE A 286 -7.80 12.75 17.67
CA PHE A 286 -7.91 12.58 19.12
C PHE A 286 -6.62 12.94 19.87
N LEU A 287 -5.60 13.42 19.15
CA LEU A 287 -4.37 13.93 19.76
C LEU A 287 -4.58 15.36 20.24
N GLU A 288 -4.00 15.67 21.41
CA GLU A 288 -4.07 16.99 22.04
C GLU A 288 -2.63 17.51 22.28
N PRO A 289 -2.19 18.58 21.60
CA PRO A 289 -2.91 19.33 20.55
C PRO A 289 -3.04 18.54 19.25
N ARG A 290 -3.95 18.97 18.34
CA ARG A 290 -4.16 18.27 17.07
C ARG A 290 -2.88 18.29 16.24
N LEU A 291 -2.58 17.16 15.63
CA LEU A 291 -1.36 16.98 14.83
C LEU A 291 -1.47 17.69 13.47
N THR A 292 -0.51 18.57 13.18
CA THR A 292 -0.23 19.02 11.80
C THR A 292 0.28 17.83 10.99
N SER A 293 -0.38 17.52 9.88
CA SER A 293 -0.12 16.31 9.10
C SER A 293 -0.53 16.49 7.63
N PHE A 294 -0.59 15.42 6.83
CA PHE A 294 -0.96 15.51 5.41
C PHE A 294 -2.17 14.62 5.08
N ARG A 295 -2.99 15.06 4.13
CA ARG A 295 -4.18 14.33 3.68
C ARG A 295 -3.99 13.85 2.24
N MET A 296 -4.50 12.66 1.98
CA MET A 296 -4.64 12.08 0.65
C MET A 296 -5.88 11.18 0.59
N SER A 297 -6.43 10.98 -0.61
CA SER A 297 -7.50 10.02 -0.84
C SER A 297 -6.92 8.62 -1.03
N LEU A 298 -7.14 7.73 -0.06
CA LEU A 298 -6.72 6.32 -0.16
C LEU A 298 -7.54 5.55 -1.21
N HIS A 299 -8.83 5.88 -1.34
CA HIS A 299 -9.70 5.29 -2.34
C HIS A 299 -9.22 5.66 -3.75
N ASP A 300 -9.01 6.94 -4.04
CA ASP A 300 -8.58 7.37 -5.38
C ASP A 300 -7.16 6.90 -5.71
N LEU A 301 -6.29 6.77 -4.69
CA LEU A 301 -5.00 6.11 -4.83
C LEU A 301 -5.19 4.65 -5.27
N GLY A 302 -6.06 3.89 -4.60
CA GLY A 302 -6.40 2.52 -4.97
C GLY A 302 -6.97 2.41 -6.38
N VAL A 303 -7.89 3.29 -6.76
CA VAL A 303 -8.42 3.38 -8.14
C VAL A 303 -7.29 3.57 -9.14
N THR A 304 -6.39 4.51 -8.88
CA THR A 304 -5.26 4.82 -9.77
C THR A 304 -4.30 3.63 -9.88
N VAL A 305 -4.00 2.93 -8.78
CA VAL A 305 -3.17 1.72 -8.78
C VAL A 305 -3.82 0.62 -9.62
N ALA A 306 -5.13 0.37 -9.46
CA ALA A 306 -5.85 -0.63 -10.24
C ALA A 306 -5.86 -0.30 -11.73
N GLN A 307 -6.22 0.92 -12.11
CA GLN A 307 -6.22 1.36 -13.51
C GLN A 307 -4.83 1.23 -14.15
N THR A 308 -3.79 1.60 -13.39
CA THR A 308 -2.40 1.48 -13.84
C THR A 308 -2.01 0.02 -14.03
N LEU A 309 -2.35 -0.87 -13.10
CA LEU A 309 -2.12 -2.31 -13.26
C LEU A 309 -2.82 -2.86 -14.51
N LEU A 310 -4.10 -2.57 -14.68
CA LEU A 310 -4.87 -3.04 -15.83
C LEU A 310 -4.31 -2.51 -17.15
N SER A 311 -3.74 -1.30 -17.18
CA SER A 311 -3.03 -0.76 -18.35
C SER A 311 -1.76 -1.55 -18.73
N THR A 312 -1.20 -2.34 -17.80
CA THR A 312 -0.05 -3.23 -18.06
C THR A 312 -0.48 -4.61 -18.56
N MET A 313 -1.76 -4.96 -18.42
CA MET A 313 -2.29 -6.27 -18.79
C MET A 313 -2.85 -6.23 -20.22
N PRO A 314 -2.36 -7.05 -21.17
CA PRO A 314 -2.78 -6.95 -22.57
C PRO A 314 -4.29 -7.06 -22.81
N ALA A 315 -4.98 -7.88 -22.01
CA ALA A 315 -6.43 -8.05 -22.10
C ALA A 315 -7.23 -6.80 -21.69
N TYR A 316 -6.65 -5.94 -20.84
CA TYR A 316 -7.35 -4.78 -20.25
C TYR A 316 -6.79 -3.44 -20.74
N ALA A 317 -5.57 -3.41 -21.28
CA ALA A 317 -4.91 -2.19 -21.75
C ALA A 317 -5.75 -1.33 -22.72
N PRO A 318 -6.56 -1.89 -23.64
CA PRO A 318 -7.43 -1.08 -24.50
C PRO A 318 -8.49 -0.24 -23.77
N PHE A 319 -8.88 -0.62 -22.54
CA PHE A 319 -9.85 0.13 -21.74
C PHE A 319 -9.24 1.30 -20.96
N TYR A 320 -7.90 1.36 -20.87
CA TYR A 320 -7.16 2.37 -20.12
C TYR A 320 -6.12 3.08 -20.99
N PRO A 321 -6.53 3.68 -22.12
CA PRO A 321 -5.60 4.35 -23.03
C PRO A 321 -4.98 5.58 -22.35
N GLY A 322 -3.66 5.71 -22.45
CA GLY A 322 -2.94 6.87 -21.90
C GLY A 322 -2.82 6.91 -20.38
N GLN A 323 -3.20 5.84 -19.68
CA GLN A 323 -2.99 5.74 -18.24
C GLN A 323 -1.50 5.93 -17.89
N ALA A 324 -1.23 6.90 -17.01
CA ALA A 324 0.13 7.17 -16.55
C ALA A 324 0.69 5.93 -15.85
N ARG A 325 1.84 5.45 -16.30
CA ARG A 325 2.52 4.31 -15.68
C ARG A 325 3.32 4.70 -14.45
N HIS A 326 3.66 5.98 -14.32
CA HIS A 326 4.44 6.56 -13.25
C HIS A 326 3.64 7.73 -12.68
N CYS A 327 3.32 7.69 -11.39
CA CYS A 327 2.55 8.76 -10.75
C CYS A 327 3.05 9.00 -9.32
N VAL A 328 3.34 10.25 -9.00
CA VAL A 328 3.54 10.70 -7.63
C VAL A 328 2.20 11.23 -7.11
N TRP A 329 1.65 10.57 -6.11
CA TRP A 329 0.33 10.82 -5.55
C TRP A 329 0.41 12.01 -4.59
N PRO A 330 -0.36 13.09 -4.84
CA PRO A 330 -0.24 14.32 -4.08
C PRO A 330 -0.70 14.14 -2.64
N MET A 331 -0.02 14.85 -1.73
CA MET A 331 -0.36 14.91 -0.31
C MET A 331 -0.49 16.38 0.12
N LEU A 332 -1.62 16.70 0.75
CA LEU A 332 -1.96 18.09 1.11
C LEU A 332 -1.74 18.33 2.60
N LEU A 333 -0.94 19.34 2.96
CA LEU A 333 -0.74 19.71 4.36
C LEU A 333 -2.06 20.16 5.00
N VAL A 334 -2.37 19.60 6.17
CA VAL A 334 -3.46 19.96 7.06
C VAL A 334 -2.85 20.47 8.36
N ALA A 335 -2.98 21.77 8.61
CA ALA A 335 -2.49 22.39 9.84
C ALA A 335 -3.33 21.94 11.06
N GLY A 336 -2.63 21.55 12.12
CA GLY A 336 -3.14 21.41 13.49
C GLY A 336 -2.49 22.47 14.39
N GLU A 337 -2.37 22.17 15.68
CA GLU A 337 -1.72 23.06 16.67
C GLU A 337 -0.42 22.48 17.26
N SER A 338 0.12 21.42 16.65
CA SER A 338 1.33 20.74 17.13
C SER A 338 2.65 21.35 16.68
N ASP A 339 2.66 22.39 15.84
CA ASP A 339 3.87 22.99 15.26
C ASP A 339 3.86 24.54 15.17
N PRO A 340 3.38 25.29 16.19
CA PRO A 340 3.45 26.74 16.18
C PRO A 340 4.91 27.22 16.28
N ALA A 341 5.12 28.52 16.01
CA ALA A 341 6.42 29.16 16.12
C ALA A 341 7.03 29.03 17.54
N PRO A 342 8.37 28.88 17.65
CA PRO A 342 9.09 28.64 18.90
C PRO A 342 9.15 29.84 19.84
#